data_AF-A0AA88JJB1-F1
#
_entry.id   AF-A0AA88JJB1-F1
#
_cell.length_a   1.000
_cell.length_b   1.000
_cell.length_c   1.000
_cell.angle_alpha   90.00
_cell.angle_beta   90.00
_cell.angle_gamma   90.00
#
_symmetry.space_group_name_H-M   'P 1'
#
loop_
_entity.id
_entity.type
_entity.pdbx_description
1 polymer ?
#
loop_
_entity_poly.entity_id
_entity_poly.type
_entity_poly.pdbx_seq_one_letter_code
_entity_poly.pdbx_strand_id
1 'polypeptide(L)'
;MRFSVFALNRCWGEETLLWIGDNSGKFSVKSPFRIACGFFDSQAVTWKKIWKAKLHERLKFFLRKIASGALPTKERMQWANPEGNGECLICSAVPESASHLSSQCSLAKFIWLFIITVRLIS
;
A
#
# COMPACT_ATOMS: atom_id res chain seq x y z
N MET A 1 -23.83 13.68 12.02
CA MET A 1 -22.79 14.22 12.94
C MET A 1 -21.67 14.81 12.10
N ARG A 2 -21.41 16.12 12.20
CA ARG A 2 -20.37 16.82 11.45
C ARG A 2 -19.06 16.70 12.24
N PHE A 3 -18.19 15.76 11.89
CA PHE A 3 -16.86 15.69 12.48
C PHE A 3 -16.05 16.88 11.95
N SER A 4 -15.86 17.90 12.79
CA SER A 4 -14.95 19.00 12.44
C SER A 4 -13.53 18.44 12.41
N VAL A 5 -12.87 18.51 11.26
CA VAL A 5 -11.46 18.13 11.09
C VAL A 5 -10.48 19.19 11.60
N PHE A 6 -11.03 20.31 12.08
CA PHE A 6 -10.31 21.39 12.73
C PHE A 6 -10.79 21.58 14.16
N ALA A 7 -9.84 21.77 15.08
CA ALA A 7 -10.08 22.23 16.44
C ALA A 7 -9.91 23.76 16.49
N LEU A 8 -10.66 24.43 17.36
CA LEU A 8 -10.44 25.86 17.64
C LEU A 8 -9.43 25.99 18.77
N ASN A 9 -8.36 26.72 18.54
CA ASN A 9 -7.51 27.21 19.60
C ASN A 9 -8.10 28.53 20.13
N ARG A 10 -8.36 28.62 21.43
CA ARG A 10 -8.94 29.81 22.08
C ARG A 10 -8.02 30.45 23.13
N CYS A 11 -6.71 30.37 22.94
CA CYS A 11 -5.81 31.15 23.78
C CYS A 11 -5.73 32.60 23.26
N TRP A 12 -6.12 33.54 24.11
CA TRP A 12 -5.84 34.98 23.99
C TRP A 12 -6.66 35.74 22.94
N GLY A 13 -7.90 35.33 22.68
CA GLY A 13 -8.83 36.11 21.85
C GLY A 13 -8.63 35.98 20.34
N GLU A 14 -7.62 35.25 19.87
CA GLU A 14 -7.48 34.87 18.46
C GLU A 14 -8.04 33.46 18.23
N GLU A 15 -9.11 33.37 17.44
CA GLU A 15 -9.66 32.08 17.01
C GLU A 15 -8.82 31.52 15.86
N THR A 16 -7.88 30.62 16.18
CA THR A 16 -7.07 29.94 15.17
C THR A 16 -7.53 28.51 14.96
N LEU A 17 -7.65 28.10 13.68
CA LEU A 17 -8.01 26.73 13.30
C LEU A 17 -6.77 25.83 13.39
N LEU A 18 -6.81 24.88 14.30
CA LEU A 18 -5.83 23.80 14.43
C LEU A 18 -6.27 22.60 13.63
N TRP A 19 -5.38 22.09 12.78
CA TRP A 19 -5.61 20.86 12.04
C TRP A 19 -5.36 19.64 12.94
N ILE A 20 -6.36 18.75 13.10
CA ILE A 20 -6.30 17.59 14.02
C ILE A 20 -5.61 16.38 13.37
N GLY A 21 -5.51 16.34 12.05
CA GLY A 21 -5.04 15.16 11.33
C GLY A 21 -3.52 14.95 11.34
N ASP A 22 -2.73 15.85 11.92
CA ASP A 22 -1.31 15.63 12.18
C ASP A 22 -0.85 16.32 13.46
N ASN A 23 0.26 15.86 14.03
CA ASN A 23 0.83 16.45 15.26
C ASN A 23 1.42 17.86 15.04
N SER A 24 1.40 18.38 13.81
CA SER A 24 1.94 19.70 13.52
C SER A 24 0.94 20.81 13.84
N GLY A 25 -0.35 20.48 13.94
CA GLY A 25 -1.43 21.44 14.17
C GLY A 25 -1.66 22.40 12.99
N LYS A 26 -0.83 22.33 11.94
CA LYS A 26 -0.89 23.19 10.76
C LYS A 26 -1.58 22.47 9.61
N PHE A 27 -2.49 23.17 8.95
CA PHE A 27 -3.14 22.61 7.77
C PHE A 27 -2.16 22.54 6.59
N SER A 28 -2.09 21.37 5.95
CA SER A 28 -1.43 21.17 4.67
C SER A 28 -2.26 20.23 3.83
N VAL A 29 -2.43 20.51 2.53
CA VAL A 29 -3.16 19.65 1.58
C VAL A 29 -2.67 18.20 1.59
N LYS A 30 -1.38 17.98 1.90
CA LYS A 30 -0.77 16.64 1.99
C LYS A 30 -1.37 15.78 3.11
N SER A 31 -1.78 16.40 4.20
CA SER A 31 -2.21 15.70 5.41
C SER A 31 -3.60 15.05 5.26
N PRO A 32 -4.68 15.77 4.87
CA PRO A 32 -5.98 15.15 4.60
C PRO A 32 -5.89 14.06 3.54
N PHE A 33 -5.07 14.27 2.50
CA PHE A 33 -4.84 13.28 1.46
C PHE A 33 -4.21 12.00 2.02
N ARG A 34 -3.18 12.12 2.89
CA ARG A 34 -2.56 10.95 3.53
C ARG A 34 -3.55 10.17 4.37
N ILE A 35 -4.40 10.86 5.13
CA ILE A 35 -5.43 10.23 5.96
C ILE A 35 -6.46 9.52 5.09
N ALA A 36 -6.98 10.20 4.07
CA ALA A 36 -7.98 9.64 3.15
C ALA A 36 -7.47 8.41 2.39
N CYS A 37 -6.18 8.41 2.02
CA CYS A 37 -5.55 7.31 1.31
C CYS A 37 -4.89 6.26 2.22
N GLY A 38 -4.98 6.38 3.55
CA GLY A 38 -4.32 5.46 4.49
C GLY A 38 -2.79 5.39 4.33
N PHE A 39 -2.17 6.49 3.92
CA PHE A 39 -0.73 6.62 3.75
C PHE A 39 -0.05 6.87 5.10
N PHE A 40 0.43 5.80 5.74
CA PHE A 40 1.19 5.88 7.00
C PHE A 40 2.70 6.00 6.75
N ASP A 41 3.43 6.64 7.69
CA ASP A 41 4.88 6.83 7.55
C ASP A 41 5.66 5.51 7.45
N SER A 42 5.12 4.41 8.01
CA SER A 42 5.67 3.05 7.83
C SER A 42 5.72 2.61 6.37
N GLN A 43 4.72 3.01 5.56
CA GLN A 43 4.70 2.71 4.12
C GLN A 43 5.72 3.57 3.37
N ALA A 44 5.94 4.82 3.81
CA ALA A 44 6.95 5.71 3.23
C ALA A 44 8.38 5.16 3.39
N VAL A 45 8.68 4.54 4.54
CA VAL A 45 9.96 3.84 4.78
C VAL A 45 10.10 2.64 3.84
N THR A 46 9.04 1.86 3.66
CA THR A 46 9.03 0.69 2.78
C THR A 46 9.24 1.07 1.30
N TRP A 47 8.59 2.14 0.81
CA TRP A 47 8.78 2.59 -0.56
C TRP A 47 10.20 3.09 -0.83
N LYS A 48 10.79 3.84 0.10
CA LYS A 48 12.19 4.29 -0.03
C LYS A 48 13.15 3.11 -0.22
N LYS A 49 12.91 1.99 0.47
CA LYS A 49 13.71 0.76 0.31
C LYS A 49 13.53 0.12 -1.07
N ILE A 50 12.29 0.04 -1.57
CA ILE A 50 12.00 -0.52 -2.90
C ILE A 50 12.69 0.31 -4.01
N TRP A 51 12.62 1.63 -3.94
CA TRP A 51 13.23 2.51 -4.96
C TRP A 51 14.76 2.52 -4.92
N LYS A 52 15.35 2.35 -3.74
CA LYS A 52 16.81 2.23 -3.55
C LYS A 52 17.36 0.86 -3.93
N ALA A 53 16.52 -0.15 -4.12
CA ALA A 53 16.99 -1.47 -4.52
C ALA A 53 17.59 -1.40 -5.93
N LYS A 54 18.75 -2.06 -6.12
CA LYS A 54 19.35 -2.31 -7.45
C LYS A 54 18.52 -3.36 -8.20
N LEU A 55 17.29 -3.00 -8.56
CA LEU A 55 16.35 -3.81 -9.33
C LEU A 55 15.96 -3.05 -10.58
N HIS A 56 15.57 -3.80 -11.62
CA HIS A 56 15.02 -3.19 -12.82
C HIS A 56 13.74 -2.41 -12.49
N GLU A 57 13.51 -1.28 -13.18
CA GLU A 57 12.37 -0.40 -12.89
C GLU A 57 11.01 -1.12 -12.97
N ARG A 58 10.85 -2.03 -13.95
CA ARG A 58 9.64 -2.87 -14.07
C ARG A 58 9.36 -3.68 -12.79
N LEU A 59 10.40 -4.16 -12.12
CA LEU A 59 10.28 -4.92 -10.89
C LEU A 59 9.92 -4.03 -9.69
N LYS A 60 10.47 -2.81 -9.63
CA LYS A 60 10.11 -1.83 -8.60
C LYS A 60 8.63 -1.45 -8.68
N PHE A 61 8.11 -1.24 -9.90
CA PHE A 61 6.68 -1.00 -10.12
C PHE A 61 5.82 -2.18 -9.68
N PHE A 62 6.22 -3.41 -10.01
CA PHE A 62 5.52 -4.62 -9.60
C PHE A 62 5.51 -4.79 -8.08
N LEU A 63 6.67 -4.64 -7.42
CA LEU A 63 6.78 -4.67 -5.96
C LEU A 63 5.94 -3.58 -5.30
N ARG A 64 5.87 -2.39 -5.90
CA ARG A 64 5.01 -1.31 -5.41
C ARG A 64 3.54 -1.70 -5.49
N LYS A 65 3.09 -2.31 -6.58
CA LYS A 65 1.71 -2.79 -6.74
C LYS A 65 1.35 -3.88 -5.72
N ILE A 66 2.28 -4.79 -5.45
CA ILE A 66 2.15 -5.80 -4.38
C ILE A 66 2.04 -5.13 -3.00
N ALA A 67 3.01 -4.27 -2.67
CA ALA A 67 3.10 -3.65 -1.35
C ALA A 67 1.93 -2.70 -1.05
N SER A 68 1.35 -2.07 -2.07
CA SER A 68 0.15 -1.24 -1.92
C SER A 68 -1.15 -2.06 -1.86
N GLY A 69 -1.07 -3.40 -1.95
CA GLY A 69 -2.25 -4.25 -2.08
C GLY A 69 -3.13 -3.84 -3.26
N ALA A 70 -2.55 -3.21 -4.29
CA ALA A 70 -3.28 -2.70 -5.46
C ALA A 70 -3.37 -3.75 -6.58
N LEU A 71 -2.89 -4.96 -6.30
CA LEU A 71 -3.18 -6.10 -7.14
C LEU A 71 -4.68 -6.39 -7.05
N PRO A 72 -5.35 -6.64 -8.19
CA PRO A 72 -6.70 -7.15 -8.19
C PRO A 72 -6.65 -8.61 -7.72
N THR A 73 -6.47 -8.82 -6.41
CA THR A 73 -6.61 -10.16 -5.83
C THR A 73 -8.06 -10.58 -5.90
N LYS A 74 -8.31 -11.86 -6.22
CA LYS A 74 -9.69 -12.38 -6.19
C LYS A 74 -10.36 -12.24 -4.83
N GLU A 75 -9.60 -12.21 -3.73
CA GLU A 75 -10.13 -11.83 -2.41
C GLU A 75 -10.85 -10.46 -2.42
N ARG A 76 -10.30 -9.47 -3.13
CA ARG A 76 -10.93 -8.14 -3.29
C ARG A 76 -12.06 -8.16 -4.31
N MET A 77 -11.96 -9.02 -5.33
CA MET A 77 -13.02 -9.18 -6.34
C MET A 77 -14.20 -10.00 -5.83
N GLN A 78 -14.04 -10.89 -4.84
CA GLN A 78 -15.13 -11.63 -4.20
C GLN A 78 -16.13 -10.68 -3.53
N TRP A 79 -15.66 -9.54 -3.01
CA TRP A 79 -16.53 -8.49 -2.49
C TRP A 79 -17.44 -7.86 -3.55
N ALA A 80 -17.03 -7.88 -4.81
CA ALA A 80 -17.77 -7.34 -5.95
C ALA A 80 -18.51 -8.43 -6.77
N ASN A 81 -18.03 -9.68 -6.74
CA ASN A 81 -18.63 -10.82 -7.43
C ASN A 81 -18.57 -12.09 -6.55
N PRO A 82 -19.59 -12.33 -5.70
CA PRO A 82 -19.61 -13.43 -4.74
C PRO A 82 -19.61 -14.83 -5.36
N GLU A 83 -20.09 -14.97 -6.61
CA GLU A 83 -20.17 -16.25 -7.32
C GLU A 83 -18.89 -16.61 -8.10
N GLY A 84 -17.85 -15.76 -8.05
CA GLY A 84 -16.60 -15.99 -8.76
C GLY A 84 -15.72 -17.06 -8.10
N ASN A 85 -15.15 -17.97 -8.90
CA ASN A 85 -14.21 -18.98 -8.43
C ASN A 85 -12.96 -18.30 -7.82
N GLY A 86 -12.82 -18.36 -6.49
CA GLY A 86 -11.84 -17.63 -5.69
C GLY A 86 -10.39 -18.14 -5.79
N GLU A 87 -10.17 -19.19 -6.57
CA GLU A 87 -8.88 -19.83 -6.76
C GLU A 87 -7.92 -18.96 -7.57
N CYS A 88 -6.65 -18.93 -7.19
CA CYS A 88 -5.59 -18.22 -7.91
C CYS A 88 -5.53 -18.66 -9.38
N LEU A 89 -5.61 -17.71 -10.33
CA LEU A 89 -5.59 -18.02 -11.78
C LEU A 89 -4.27 -18.63 -12.27
N ILE A 90 -3.22 -18.55 -11.46
CA ILE A 90 -1.87 -18.93 -11.86
C ILE A 90 -1.54 -20.35 -11.38
N CYS A 91 -1.87 -20.68 -10.13
CA CYS A 91 -1.59 -22.00 -9.57
C CYS A 91 -2.82 -22.90 -9.51
N SER A 92 -4.03 -22.34 -9.62
CA SER A 92 -5.33 -23.02 -9.59
C SER A 92 -5.51 -24.02 -8.44
N ALA A 93 -4.76 -23.83 -7.34
CA ALA A 93 -4.69 -24.80 -6.24
C ALA A 93 -5.08 -24.21 -4.88
N VAL A 94 -4.98 -22.88 -4.74
CA VAL A 94 -5.20 -22.17 -3.46
C VAL A 94 -6.00 -20.91 -3.75
N PRO A 95 -6.93 -20.50 -2.85
CA PRO A 95 -7.61 -19.21 -2.95
C PRO A 95 -6.61 -18.04 -3.05
N GLU A 96 -6.92 -17.08 -3.92
CA GLU A 96 -6.01 -15.98 -4.24
C GLU A 96 -5.97 -14.92 -3.12
N SER A 97 -4.99 -15.03 -2.25
CA SER A 97 -4.67 -14.01 -1.23
C SER A 97 -3.39 -13.23 -1.58
N ALA A 98 -3.25 -12.02 -1.04
CA ALA A 98 -2.04 -11.21 -1.18
C ALA A 98 -0.76 -11.94 -0.66
N SER A 99 -0.88 -12.75 0.39
CA SER A 99 0.22 -13.57 0.92
C SER A 99 0.60 -14.68 -0.07
N HIS A 100 -0.40 -15.28 -0.72
CA HIS A 100 -0.21 -16.29 -1.73
C HIS A 100 0.50 -15.71 -2.97
N LEU A 101 -0.01 -14.59 -3.52
CA LEU A 101 0.56 -13.97 -4.72
C LEU A 101 1.96 -13.36 -4.51
N SER A 102 2.34 -13.08 -3.25
CA SER A 102 3.65 -12.49 -2.93
C SER A 102 4.75 -13.52 -2.65
N SER A 103 4.42 -14.73 -2.19
CA SER A 103 5.45 -15.69 -1.75
C SER A 103 5.16 -17.16 -2.06
N GLN A 104 3.89 -17.58 -2.11
CA GLN A 104 3.55 -19.00 -2.18
C GLN A 104 3.18 -19.45 -3.60
N CYS A 105 2.70 -18.53 -4.43
CA CYS A 105 2.35 -18.78 -5.82
C CYS A 105 3.58 -19.20 -6.63
N SER A 106 3.39 -20.07 -7.61
CA SER A 106 4.42 -20.49 -8.58
C SER A 106 5.09 -19.29 -9.27
N LEU A 107 4.31 -18.27 -9.66
CA LEU A 107 4.84 -17.03 -10.22
C LEU A 107 5.68 -16.24 -9.21
N ALA A 108 5.22 -16.15 -7.96
CA ALA A 108 5.96 -15.46 -6.91
C ALA A 108 7.33 -16.12 -6.68
N LYS A 109 7.35 -17.46 -6.57
CA LYS A 109 8.58 -18.24 -6.45
C LYS A 109 9.51 -18.01 -7.64
N PHE A 110 8.98 -17.99 -8.86
CA PHE A 110 9.76 -17.72 -10.07
C PHE A 110 10.40 -16.32 -10.03
N ILE A 111 9.64 -15.30 -9.63
CA ILE A 111 10.15 -13.92 -9.52
C ILE A 111 11.22 -13.82 -8.44
N TRP A 112 11.02 -14.45 -7.28
CA TRP A 112 12.02 -14.46 -6.21
C TRP A 112 13.30 -15.18 -6.63
N LEU A 113 13.18 -16.33 -7.29
CA LEU A 113 14.33 -17.04 -7.85
C LEU A 113 15.05 -16.19 -8.89
N PHE A 114 14.31 -15.54 -9.80
CA PHE A 114 14.89 -14.64 -10.80
C PHE A 114 15.63 -13.46 -10.17
N ILE A 115 15.09 -12.87 -9.10
CA ILE A 115 15.77 -11.80 -8.35
C ILE A 115 17.06 -12.31 -7.70
N ILE A 116 17.05 -13.52 -7.15
CA ILE A 116 18.22 -14.13 -6.51
C ILE A 116 19.29 -14.46 -7.55
N THR A 117 18.91 -15.04 -8.70
CA THR A 117 19.87 -15.44 -9.75
C THR A 117 20.50 -14.25 -10.46
N VAL A 118 19.72 -13.20 -10.76
CA VAL A 118 20.26 -11.96 -11.34
C VAL A 118 21.24 -11.26 -10.39
N ARG A 119 21.10 -11.46 -9.07
CA ARG A 119 22.06 -10.98 -8.07
C ARG A 119 23.35 -11.79 -7.94
N LEU A 120 23.38 -13.02 -8.45
CA LEU A 120 24.56 -13.89 -8.40
C LEU A 120 25.43 -13.80 -9.66
N ILE A 121 24.93 -13.16 -10.72
CA ILE A 121 25.60 -13.05 -12.03
C ILE A 121 26.13 -11.62 -12.28
N SER A 122 25.81 -10.65 -11.41
CA SER A 122 26.31 -9.27 -11.44
C SER A 122 27.13 -8.95 -10.19
#